data_AF-A0AAV5B726-F1
#
_entry.id   AF-A0AAV5B726-F1
#
_cell.length_a   1.000
_cell.length_b   1.000
_cell.length_c   1.000
_cell.angle_alpha   90.00
_cell.angle_beta   90.00
_cell.angle_gamma   90.00
#
_symmetry.space_group_name_H-M   'P 1'
#
loop_
_entity.id
_entity.type
_entity.pdbx_description
1 polymer ?
#
loop_
_entity_poly.entity_id
_entity_poly.type
_entity_poly.pdbx_seq_one_letter_code
_entity_poly.pdbx_strand_id
1 'polypeptide(L)' 'MNLDQQTIKNLVHYIDTQKDQKAFLIICHSDEFDNIAKQIWRIENSRLICLKK' A
#
# COMPACT_ATOMS: atom_id res chain seq x y z
N MET A 1 10.44 15.01 -1.47
CA MET A 1 11.47 13.96 -1.47
C MET A 1 10.72 12.65 -1.45
N ASN A 2 10.69 11.93 -2.57
CA ASN A 2 10.07 10.60 -2.63
C ASN A 2 11.10 9.55 -2.24
N LEU A 3 10.65 8.41 -1.72
CA LEU A 3 11.53 7.26 -1.51
C LEU A 3 12.07 6.81 -2.87
N ASP A 4 13.34 6.41 -2.91
CA ASP A 4 13.89 5.79 -4.10
C ASP A 4 13.26 4.41 -4.33
N GLN A 5 13.34 3.92 -5.56
CA GLN A 5 12.71 2.65 -5.94
C GLN A 5 13.24 1.44 -5.16
N GLN A 6 14.50 1.45 -4.72
CA GLN A 6 15.05 0.34 -3.95
C GLN A 6 14.45 0.33 -2.54
N THR A 7 14.29 1.50 -1.93
CA THR A 7 13.62 1.62 -0.63
C THR A 7 12.16 1.17 -0.70
N ILE A 8 11.42 1.52 -1.77
CA ILE A 8 10.03 1.06 -1.97
C ILE A 8 9.98 -0.47 -2.09
N LYS A 9 10.87 -1.08 -2.88
CA LYS A 9 10.95 -2.55 -3.01
C LYS A 9 11.20 -3.24 -1.67
N ASN A 10 12.12 -2.70 -0.87
CA ASN A 10 12.42 -3.24 0.45
C ASN A 10 11.21 -3.13 1.39
N LEU A 11 10.46 -2.02 1.34
CA LEU A 11 9.24 -1.83 2.12
C LEU A 11 8.13 -2.80 1.69
N VAL A 12 7.88 -2.93 0.38
CA VAL A 12 6.89 -3.89 -0.16
C VAL A 12 7.22 -5.30 0.33
N HIS A 13 8.49 -5.73 0.21
CA HIS A 13 8.92 -7.05 0.68
C HIS A 13 8.73 -7.22 2.20
N TYR A 14 9.11 -6.22 3.00
CA TYR A 14 8.92 -6.28 4.45
C TYR A 14 7.45 -6.40 4.83
N ILE A 15 6.57 -5.62 4.22
CA ILE A 15 5.14 -5.65 4.54
C ILE A 15 4.54 -6.99 4.13
N ASP A 16 4.87 -7.50 2.92
CA ASP A 16 4.34 -8.76 2.42
C ASP A 16 4.68 -9.95 3.33
N THR A 17 5.91 -10.00 3.87
CA THR A 17 6.35 -11.05 4.79
C THR A 17 5.71 -10.97 6.19
N GLN A 18 5.12 -9.83 6.55
CA GLN A 18 4.65 -9.56 7.92
C GLN A 18 3.13 -9.32 8.02
N LYS A 19 2.45 -9.09 6.90
CA LYS A 19 1.02 -8.67 6.84
C LYS A 19 0.04 -9.69 7.44
N ASP A 20 0.46 -10.94 7.59
CA ASP A 20 -0.36 -11.99 8.18
C ASP A 20 -0.26 -12.01 9.73
N GLN A 21 0.71 -11.30 10.31
CA GLN A 21 0.93 -11.21 11.75
C GLN A 21 0.50 -9.87 12.35
N LYS A 22 0.45 -8.81 11.55
CA LYS A 22 0.09 -7.46 11.98
C LYS A 22 -0.61 -6.68 10.89
N ALA A 23 -1.42 -5.70 11.31
CA ALA A 23 -2.09 -4.79 10.40
C ALA A 23 -1.16 -3.65 10.00
N PHE A 24 -1.23 -3.27 8.72
CA PHE A 24 -0.54 -2.11 8.15
C PHE A 24 -1.56 -1.17 7.53
N LEU A 25 -1.43 0.13 7.80
CA LEU A 25 -2.12 1.19 7.08
C LEU A 25 -1.07 1.94 6.26
N ILE A 26 -1.25 1.96 4.95
CA ILE A 26 -0.33 2.62 4.00
C ILE A 26 -1.10 3.75 3.32
N ILE A 27 -0.53 4.95 3.36
CA ILE A 27 -1.06 6.12 2.65
C ILE A 27 -0.03 6.46 1.59
N CYS A 28 -0.38 6.21 0.33
CA CYS A 28 0.48 6.46 -0.82
C CYS A 28 -0.33 7.06 -1.97
N HIS A 29 0.39 7.70 -2.89
CA HIS A 29 -0.16 8.21 -4.16
C HIS A 29 0.18 7.29 -5.34
N SER A 30 0.87 6.19 -5.07
CA SER A 30 1.44 5.26 -6.03
C SER A 30 0.91 3.85 -5.78
N ASP A 31 1.02 2.97 -6.77
CA ASP A 31 0.36 1.67 -6.87
C ASP A 31 1.27 0.48 -6.50
N GLU A 32 2.49 0.71 -6.00
CA GLU A 32 3.47 -0.37 -5.78
C GLU A 32 3.04 -1.38 -4.71
N PHE A 33 2.10 -1.01 -3.84
CA PHE A 33 1.59 -1.86 -2.76
C PHE A 33 0.32 -2.64 -3.13
N ASP A 34 -0.30 -2.37 -4.28
CA ASP A 34 -1.63 -2.90 -4.65
C ASP A 34 -1.66 -4.44 -4.70
N ASN A 35 -0.55 -5.05 -5.14
CA ASN A 35 -0.42 -6.50 -5.25
C ASN A 35 -0.47 -7.19 -3.88
N ILE A 36 0.14 -6.59 -2.87
CA ILE A 36 0.27 -7.18 -1.52
C ILE A 36 -0.83 -6.71 -0.57
N ALA A 37 -1.52 -5.62 -0.90
CA ALA A 37 -2.60 -5.06 -0.09
C ALA A 37 -3.82 -6.00 -0.08
N LYS A 38 -4.36 -6.26 1.12
CA LYS A 38 -5.62 -6.98 1.27
C LYS A 38 -6.82 -6.12 0.89
N GLN A 39 -6.82 -4.86 1.33
CA GLN A 39 -7.84 -3.87 0.99
C GLN A 39 -7.18 -2.65 0.35
N ILE A 40 -7.85 -2.08 -0.65
CA ILE A 40 -7.39 -0.85 -1.32
C ILE A 40 -8.55 0.14 -1.34
N TRP A 41 -8.26 1.32 -0.82
CA TRP A 41 -9.17 2.46 -0.82
C TRP A 41 -8.49 3.62 -1.53
N ARG A 42 -9.21 4.30 -2.42
CA ARG A 42 -8.72 5.46 -3.16
C ARG A 42 -9.59 6.66 -2.84
N ILE A 43 -8.96 7.83 -2.69
CA ILE A 43 -9.67 9.09 -2.56
C ILE A 43 -9.81 9.71 -3.96
N GLU A 44 -11.04 9.80 -4.46
CA GLU A 44 -11.35 10.49 -5.72
C GLU A 44 -12.52 11.46 -5.46
N ASN A 45 -12.40 12.72 -5.93
CA ASN A 45 -13.43 13.76 -5.74
C ASN A 45 -13.93 13.91 -4.29
N SER A 46 -12.99 13.92 -3.33
CA SER A 46 -13.28 13.99 -1.88
C SER A 46 -14.12 12.83 -1.34
N ARG A 47 -14.15 11.69 -2.02
CA ARG A 47 -14.86 10.47 -1.59
C ARG A 47 -13.90 9.29 -1.51
N LEU A 48 -14.13 8.43 -0.52
CA LEU A 48 -13.42 7.15 -0.38
C LEU A 48 -14.08 6.10 -1.29
N ILE A 49 -13.33 5.52 -2.21
CA ILE A 49 -13.77 4.47 -3.12
C ILE A 49 -13.02 3.18 -2.78
N CYS A 50 -13.76 2.09 -2.57
CA CYS A 50 -13.18 0.77 -2.33
C CYS A 50 -12.85 0.11 -3.67
N LEU A 51 -11.58 -0.24 -3.89
CA LEU A 51 -11.12 -0.91 -5.11
C LEU A 51 -10.88 -2.41 -4.92
N LYS A 52 -10.47 -2.83 -3.72
CA LYS A 52 -10.17 -4.22 -3.36
C LYS A 52 -10.58 -4.49 -1.91
N LYS A 53 -11.12 -5.68 -1.62
CA LYS A 53 -11.53 -6.13 -0.27
C LYS A 53 -10.86 -7.44 0.12
#